data_AF-A0A7S1HBN7-F1
#
_entry.id   AF-A0A7S1HBN7-F1
#
_cell.length_a   1.000
_cell.length_b   1.000
_cell.length_c   1.000
_cell.angle_alpha   90.00
_cell.angle_beta   90.00
_cell.angle_gamma   90.00
#
_symmetry.space_group_name_H-M   'P 1'
#
loop_
_entity.id
_entity.type
_entity.pdbx_description
1 polymer ?
#
loop_
_entity_poly.entity_id
_entity_poly.type
_entity_poly.pdbx_seq_one_letter_code
_entity_poly.pdbx_strand_id
1 'polypeptide(L)'
;ELEHGADDTDAKDVTLEVAVDDPVLGWVAVEPVALESSGVPILGHADGSKPLYAFNPSVDVSIEQSNYVASAPNTITIDLTSNMALEPGSKVTLTGFTGTATEDTDELEIMTSNGAFLP
;
A
#
# COMPACT_ATOMS: atom_id res chain seq x y z
N GLU A 1 -49.66 29.58 -5.73
CA GLU A 1 -48.64 28.74 -5.07
C GLU A 1 -47.28 29.23 -5.52
N LEU A 2 -46.32 29.39 -4.61
CA LEU A 2 -44.95 29.77 -4.96
C LEU A 2 -44.14 28.48 -5.07
N GLU A 3 -43.83 28.12 -6.31
CA GLU A 3 -43.03 26.96 -6.67
C GLU A 3 -41.59 27.20 -6.18
N HIS A 4 -41.13 26.38 -5.23
CA HIS A 4 -39.76 26.41 -4.74
C HIS A 4 -38.91 25.62 -5.75
N GLY A 5 -38.34 26.32 -6.73
CA GLY A 5 -37.28 25.75 -7.55
C GLY A 5 -36.09 25.49 -6.63
N ALA A 6 -35.75 24.22 -6.42
CA ALA A 6 -34.43 23.86 -5.92
C ALA A 6 -33.46 24.23 -7.03
N ASP A 7 -32.87 25.43 -6.92
CA ASP A 7 -31.70 25.79 -7.69
C ASP A 7 -30.64 24.76 -7.33
N ASP A 8 -30.24 23.97 -8.32
CA ASP A 8 -29.23 22.94 -8.22
C ASP A 8 -27.96 23.65 -7.73
N THR A 9 -27.70 23.58 -6.42
CA THR A 9 -26.46 24.11 -5.86
C THR A 9 -25.36 23.22 -6.39
N ASP A 10 -24.79 23.61 -7.53
CA ASP A 10 -23.50 23.18 -8.02
C ASP A 10 -22.61 22.95 -6.81
N ALA A 11 -22.17 21.70 -6.60
CA ALA A 11 -21.21 21.41 -5.55
C ALA A 11 -20.03 22.39 -5.71
N LYS A 12 -19.91 23.35 -4.79
CA LYS A 12 -18.77 24.26 -4.77
C LYS A 12 -17.67 23.48 -4.08
N ASP A 13 -16.68 23.04 -4.86
CA ASP A 13 -15.45 22.50 -4.29
C ASP A 13 -14.84 23.58 -3.38
N VAL A 14 -14.83 23.31 -2.07
CA VAL A 14 -14.17 24.17 -1.10
C VAL A 14 -12.75 23.65 -0.93
N THR A 15 -11.79 24.36 -1.50
CA THR A 15 -10.36 24.07 -1.28
C THR A 15 -9.92 24.69 0.04
N LEU A 16 -9.39 23.85 0.94
CA LEU A 16 -8.79 24.27 2.19
C LEU A 16 -7.27 24.32 2.00
N GLU A 17 -6.69 25.51 1.95
CA GLU A 17 -5.24 25.69 1.98
C GLU A 17 -4.77 25.76 3.43
N VAL A 18 -3.80 24.93 3.80
CA VAL A 18 -3.19 24.91 5.13
C VAL A 18 -1.86 25.66 5.08
N ALA A 19 -1.73 26.71 5.90
CA ALA A 19 -0.51 27.50 6.02
C ALA A 19 -0.09 27.63 7.49
N VAL A 20 1.21 27.76 7.72
CA VAL A 20 1.81 28.06 9.04
C VAL A 20 2.20 29.53 9.06
N ASP A 21 1.82 30.27 10.10
CA ASP A 21 2.28 31.64 10.32
C ASP A 21 3.65 31.63 11.02
N ASP A 22 4.71 32.00 10.28
CA ASP A 22 6.07 32.13 10.80
C ASP A 22 6.38 33.60 11.13
N PRO A 23 6.94 33.93 12.31
CA PRO A 23 7.16 35.31 12.74
C PRO A 23 8.21 36.09 11.91
N VAL A 24 8.98 35.41 11.05
CA VAL A 24 10.00 36.01 10.18
C VAL A 24 9.59 35.95 8.72
N LEU A 25 8.91 34.86 8.31
CA LEU A 25 8.58 34.58 6.90
C LEU A 25 7.10 34.79 6.55
N GLY A 26 6.22 35.01 7.53
CA GLY A 26 4.78 35.15 7.35
C GLY A 26 4.08 33.81 7.10
N TRP A 27 2.91 33.85 6.45
CA TRP A 27 2.14 32.65 6.10
C TRP A 27 2.87 31.81 5.04
N VAL A 28 3.33 30.62 5.43
CA VAL A 28 3.99 29.65 4.56
C VAL A 28 3.01 28.52 4.25
N ALA A 29 2.69 28.32 2.96
CA ALA A 29 1.89 27.20 2.51
C ALA A 29 2.58 25.86 2.84
N VAL A 30 1.82 24.92 3.40
CA VAL A 30 2.32 23.57 3.68
C VAL A 30 2.14 22.72 2.43
N GLU A 31 3.11 22.78 1.54
CA GLU A 31 3.15 21.95 0.33
C GLU A 31 3.95 20.66 0.59
N PRO A 32 3.52 19.50 0.07
CA PRO A 32 4.35 18.30 0.08
C PRO A 32 5.63 18.55 -0.73
N VAL A 33 6.77 18.58 -0.04
CA VAL A 33 8.09 18.74 -0.67
C VAL A 33 8.61 17.37 -1.07
N ALA A 34 9.00 17.24 -2.35
CA ALA A 34 9.76 16.10 -2.82
C ALA A 34 11.12 16.04 -2.12
N LEU A 35 11.45 14.86 -1.60
CA LEU A 35 12.67 14.63 -0.84
C LEU A 35 13.81 14.29 -1.81
N GLU A 36 14.40 15.32 -2.42
CA GLU A 36 15.39 15.20 -3.48
C GLU A 36 16.77 14.76 -2.94
N SER A 37 17.33 13.67 -3.47
CA SER A 37 18.71 13.26 -3.19
C SER A 37 19.67 13.90 -4.20
N SER A 38 20.14 15.12 -3.90
CA SER A 38 21.08 15.83 -4.76
C SER A 38 22.54 15.34 -4.67
N GLY A 39 22.87 14.46 -3.71
CA GLY A 39 24.23 13.93 -3.50
C GLY A 39 25.29 15.01 -3.17
N VAL A 40 24.85 16.18 -2.73
CA VAL A 40 25.70 17.30 -2.37
C VAL A 40 26.25 17.07 -0.97
N PRO A 41 27.58 17.22 -0.77
CA PRO A 41 28.14 17.16 0.56
C PRO A 41 27.59 18.29 1.43
N ILE A 42 26.90 17.96 2.52
CA ILE A 42 26.45 18.91 3.55
C ILE A 42 27.20 18.59 4.84
N LEU A 43 27.69 19.63 5.52
CA LEU A 43 28.51 19.51 6.75
C LEU A 43 29.72 18.56 6.62
N GLY A 44 30.31 18.48 5.42
CA GLY A 44 31.51 17.66 5.17
C GLY A 44 31.25 16.15 5.00
N HIS A 45 30.00 15.72 4.95
CA HIS A 45 29.64 14.33 4.64
C HIS A 45 29.14 14.23 3.20
N ALA A 46 29.71 13.31 2.40
CA ALA A 46 29.38 13.15 0.98
C ALA A 46 27.90 12.88 0.71
N ASP A 47 27.22 12.24 1.66
CA ASP A 47 25.79 11.93 1.62
C ASP A 47 24.96 12.90 2.47
N GLY A 48 25.51 14.06 2.86
CA GLY A 48 24.84 14.99 3.78
C GLY A 48 23.54 15.59 3.25
N SER A 49 23.32 15.60 1.92
CA SER A 49 22.03 15.96 1.31
C SER A 49 21.13 14.77 1.01
N LYS A 50 21.60 13.53 1.27
CA LYS A 50 20.73 12.37 1.15
C LYS A 50 19.75 12.37 2.31
N PRO A 51 18.46 12.14 2.04
CA PRO A 51 17.50 12.00 3.11
C PRO A 51 17.73 10.71 3.89
N LEU A 52 17.10 10.61 5.08
CA LEU A 52 16.99 9.32 5.75
C LEU A 52 16.24 8.34 4.84
N TYR A 53 16.78 7.13 4.68
CA TYR A 53 16.16 6.10 3.86
C TYR A 53 14.74 5.79 4.36
N ALA A 54 13.75 6.01 3.50
CA ALA A 54 12.39 5.56 3.73
C ALA A 54 12.22 4.16 3.10
N PHE A 55 12.10 3.14 3.96
CA PHE A 55 11.74 1.80 3.50
C PHE A 55 10.25 1.77 3.13
N ASN A 56 9.92 1.36 1.90
CA ASN A 56 8.54 1.22 1.45
C ASN A 56 8.13 -0.26 1.46
N PRO A 57 7.47 -0.75 2.52
CA PRO A 57 7.01 -2.14 2.58
C PRO A 57 5.99 -2.44 1.49
N SER A 58 6.17 -3.53 0.74
CA SER A 58 5.24 -3.96 -0.31
C SER A 58 5.08 -5.48 -0.36
N VAL A 59 3.90 -5.89 -0.87
CA VAL A 59 3.58 -7.28 -1.19
C VAL A 59 2.91 -7.28 -2.56
N ASP A 60 3.50 -7.99 -3.50
CA ASP A 60 2.95 -8.26 -4.82
C ASP A 60 2.14 -9.57 -4.77
N VAL A 61 0.97 -9.57 -5.41
CA VAL A 61 0.04 -10.70 -5.41
C VAL A 61 -0.36 -11.05 -6.82
N SER A 62 -0.20 -12.31 -7.21
CA SER A 62 -0.80 -12.89 -8.42
C SER A 62 -1.72 -14.04 -8.07
N ILE A 63 -2.82 -14.15 -8.82
CA ILE A 63 -3.84 -15.18 -8.61
C ILE A 63 -4.11 -15.85 -9.95
N GLU A 64 -4.01 -17.18 -9.99
CA GLU A 64 -4.29 -17.99 -11.18
C GLU A 64 -5.27 -19.11 -10.85
N GLN A 65 -6.01 -19.55 -11.87
CA GLN A 65 -6.91 -20.68 -11.80
C GLN A 65 -6.57 -21.70 -12.88
N SER A 66 -6.52 -22.99 -12.52
CA SER A 66 -6.29 -24.05 -13.49
C SER A 66 -7.46 -24.27 -14.46
N ASN A 67 -8.67 -23.83 -14.08
CA ASN A 67 -9.89 -23.99 -14.86
C ASN A 67 -10.91 -22.87 -14.58
N TYR A 68 -11.34 -22.17 -15.63
CA TYR A 68 -12.29 -21.06 -15.54
C TYR A 68 -13.76 -21.51 -15.65
N VAL A 69 -14.03 -22.80 -15.83
CA VAL A 69 -15.38 -23.36 -16.00
C VAL A 69 -16.06 -23.54 -14.65
N ALA A 70 -17.25 -22.98 -14.51
CA ALA A 70 -18.07 -23.11 -13.31
C ALA A 70 -18.40 -24.57 -12.98
N SER A 71 -18.39 -24.91 -11.68
CA SER A 71 -18.69 -26.25 -11.15
C SER A 71 -17.74 -27.37 -11.58
N ALA A 72 -16.67 -27.06 -12.32
CA ALA A 72 -15.59 -28.00 -12.60
C ALA A 72 -14.52 -27.91 -11.50
N PRO A 73 -13.78 -29.00 -11.23
CA PRO A 73 -12.62 -28.93 -10.35
C PRO A 73 -11.62 -27.88 -10.83
N ASN A 74 -11.15 -27.06 -9.91
CA ASN A 74 -10.25 -25.95 -10.16
C ASN A 74 -9.27 -25.81 -8.99
N THR A 75 -8.01 -25.55 -9.30
CA THR A 75 -6.99 -25.15 -8.34
C THR A 75 -6.78 -23.65 -8.45
N ILE A 76 -6.93 -22.92 -7.34
CA ILE A 76 -6.55 -21.51 -7.26
C ILE A 76 -5.13 -21.45 -6.70
N THR A 77 -4.20 -20.91 -7.50
CA THR A 77 -2.82 -20.66 -7.10
C THR A 77 -2.68 -19.18 -6.76
N ILE A 78 -2.06 -18.86 -5.63
CA ILE A 78 -1.79 -17.48 -5.20
C ILE A 78 -0.30 -17.38 -4.92
N ASP A 79 0.38 -16.50 -5.64
CA ASP A 79 1.77 -16.17 -5.37
C ASP A 79 1.84 -14.83 -4.62
N LEU A 80 2.53 -14.84 -3.49
CA LEU A 80 2.76 -13.68 -2.64
C LEU A 80 4.26 -13.40 -2.60
N THR A 81 4.68 -12.26 -3.13
CA THR A 81 6.08 -11.83 -3.10
C THR A 81 6.20 -10.58 -2.25
N SER A 82 6.88 -10.69 -1.11
CA SER A 82 7.13 -9.54 -0.25
C SER A 82 8.54 -9.00 -0.45
N ASN A 83 8.71 -7.69 -0.35
CA ASN A 83 10.02 -7.05 -0.32
C ASN A 83 10.63 -7.01 1.10
N MET A 84 10.01 -7.67 2.07
CA MET A 84 10.47 -7.76 3.45
C MET A 84 10.47 -9.20 3.95
N ALA A 85 11.27 -9.48 4.98
CA ALA A 85 11.25 -10.76 5.65
C ALA A 85 9.97 -10.90 6.49
N LEU A 86 9.27 -12.02 6.34
CA LEU A 86 8.19 -12.41 7.24
C LEU A 86 8.79 -13.25 8.37
N GLU A 87 8.96 -12.64 9.55
CA GLU A 87 9.53 -13.31 10.72
C GLU A 87 8.59 -14.40 11.26
N PRO A 88 9.10 -15.42 11.99
CA PRO A 88 8.27 -16.42 12.64
C PRO A 88 7.16 -15.77 13.50
N GLY A 89 5.91 -16.22 13.30
CA GLY A 89 4.73 -15.65 13.95
C GLY A 89 4.03 -14.54 13.15
N SER A 90 4.58 -14.09 12.02
CA SER A 90 3.88 -13.25 11.07
C SER A 90 2.60 -13.93 10.55
N LYS A 91 1.51 -13.17 10.42
CA LYS A 91 0.23 -13.69 9.93
C LYS A 91 -0.07 -13.20 8.53
N VAL A 92 -0.33 -14.13 7.61
CA VAL A 92 -0.88 -13.84 6.27
C VAL A 92 -2.33 -14.28 6.29
N THR A 93 -3.26 -13.35 6.07
CA THR A 93 -4.70 -13.65 6.08
C THR A 93 -5.24 -13.59 4.66
N LEU A 94 -5.85 -14.68 4.21
CA LEU A 94 -6.55 -14.77 2.93
C LEU A 94 -8.06 -14.82 3.21
N THR A 95 -8.80 -13.79 2.80
CA THR A 95 -10.25 -13.69 3.03
C THR A 95 -11.04 -13.81 1.74
N GLY A 96 -12.32 -14.16 1.82
CA GLY A 96 -13.23 -14.15 0.67
C GLY A 96 -13.33 -15.49 -0.08
N PHE A 97 -12.66 -16.54 0.39
CA PHE A 97 -12.87 -17.90 -0.09
C PHE A 97 -14.12 -18.49 0.57
N THR A 98 -15.18 -18.69 -0.22
CA THR A 98 -16.43 -19.33 0.23
C THR A 98 -16.56 -20.72 -0.37
N GLY A 99 -17.12 -21.68 0.39
CA GLY A 99 -17.33 -23.05 -0.11
C GLY A 99 -16.06 -23.88 -0.20
N THR A 100 -15.00 -23.49 0.52
CA THR A 100 -13.80 -24.32 0.71
C THR A 100 -14.12 -25.50 1.63
N ALA A 101 -13.54 -26.66 1.34
CA ALA A 101 -13.61 -27.83 2.23
C ALA A 101 -12.57 -27.76 3.37
N THR A 102 -11.68 -26.77 3.34
CA THR A 102 -10.77 -26.47 4.43
C THR A 102 -11.55 -25.79 5.54
N GLU A 103 -11.64 -26.44 6.70
CA GLU A 103 -12.21 -25.84 7.91
C GLU A 103 -11.40 -24.62 8.33
N ASP A 104 -12.06 -23.67 8.99
CA ASP A 104 -11.37 -22.54 9.63
C ASP A 104 -10.49 -23.11 10.75
N THR A 105 -9.19 -22.85 10.70
CA THR A 105 -8.19 -23.37 11.65
C THR A 105 -7.31 -22.22 12.12
N ASP A 106 -6.93 -22.24 13.40
CA ASP A 106 -6.02 -21.25 13.98
C ASP A 106 -4.64 -21.28 13.29
N GLU A 107 -4.27 -22.43 12.72
CA GLU A 107 -3.02 -22.67 12.03
C GLU A 107 -3.25 -23.52 10.77
N LEU A 108 -2.89 -22.99 9.59
CA LEU A 108 -2.72 -23.75 8.36
C LEU A 108 -1.22 -23.95 8.15
N GLU A 109 -0.74 -25.18 8.25
CA GLU A 109 0.69 -25.49 8.16
C GLU A 109 1.25 -25.11 6.78
N ILE A 110 2.23 -24.20 6.76
CA ILE A 110 2.97 -23.89 5.54
C ILE A 110 3.92 -25.06 5.26
N MET A 111 3.56 -25.90 4.29
CA MET A 111 4.51 -26.89 3.77
C MET A 111 5.55 -26.16 2.91
N THR A 112 6.73 -25.92 3.46
CA THR A 112 7.88 -25.47 2.67
C THR A 112 8.22 -26.53 1.64
N SER A 113 7.95 -26.25 0.35
CA SER A 113 8.64 -26.96 -0.72
C SER A 113 9.92 -26.19 -1.02
N ASN A 114 11.07 -26.84 -0.86
CA ASN A 114 12.38 -26.22 -1.11
C ASN A 114 12.56 -25.96 -2.61
N GLY A 115 11.98 -24.88 -3.12
CA GLY A 115 12.41 -24.24 -4.35
C GLY A 115 13.72 -23.51 -4.06
N ALA A 116 14.85 -24.15 -4.31
CA ALA A 116 16.17 -23.59 -4.04
C ALA A 116 16.32 -22.21 -4.72
N PHE A 117 16.49 -21.15 -3.92
CA PHE A 117 17.12 -19.93 -4.40
C PHE A 117 18.62 -20.23 -4.51
N LEU A 118 19.07 -20.57 -5.72
CA LEU A 118 20.50 -20.63 -6.01
C LEU A 118 21.03 -19.18 -6.07
N PRO A 119 22.22 -18.92 -5.51
CA PRO A 119 22.79 -17.57 -5.40
C PRO A 119 23.03 -16.90 -6.76
#